data_AF-A0A4U9UFZ3-F1
#
_entry.id   AF-A0A4U9UFZ3-F1
#
_cell.length_a   1.000
_cell.length_b   1.000
_cell.length_c   1.000
_cell.angle_alpha   90.00
_cell.angle_beta   90.00
_cell.angle_gamma   90.00
#
_symmetry.space_group_name_H-M   'P 1'
#
loop_
_entity.id
_entity.type
_entity.pdbx_description
1 polymer ?
#
loop_
_entity_poly.entity_id
_entity_poly.type
_entity_poly.pdbx_seq_one_letter_code
_entity_poly.pdbx_strand_id
1 'polypeptide(L)'
;MSFWDKVKKLMSGEDSAASENKEVEITAGGSTVYRYEEQPEEKKDPRNLFPEIQCVYLEEIEEHLTKYIAPPEMVFHEIISELVHIDVHWIKPSADYPFNILVTSGMSDLPMHVPDELENKESYERAELMVVLPADWAIGEQEFQDDNNYWPVYFLKRLARFPHEYKTWLGYGHTIPNGADAEEIANTGFGCMLLLPPMLSFGEEFLELKTKDGNVINFYAMIPIYKEEMDYKLEEGTDALLDRFDEYGISELVDVDRPNVCH
;
A
#
# COMPACT_ATOMS: atom_id res chain seq x y z
N MET A 1 -18.26 16.10 -9.00
CA MET A 1 -16.85 15.94 -8.64
C MET A 1 -16.68 14.46 -8.46
N SER A 2 -15.92 13.84 -9.35
CA SER A 2 -15.67 12.41 -9.33
C SER A 2 -14.86 12.03 -8.08
N PHE A 3 -14.66 10.73 -7.86
CA PHE A 3 -13.85 10.26 -6.74
C PHE A 3 -12.41 10.70 -6.92
N TRP A 4 -11.84 10.49 -8.11
CA TRP A 4 -10.46 10.86 -8.35
C TRP A 4 -10.25 12.37 -8.44
N ASP A 5 -11.28 13.17 -8.76
CA ASP A 5 -11.20 14.63 -8.62
C ASP A 5 -10.85 15.06 -7.18
N LYS A 6 -11.39 14.36 -6.15
CA LYS A 6 -11.08 14.65 -4.75
C LYS A 6 -9.65 14.26 -4.41
N VAL A 7 -9.20 13.09 -4.88
CA VAL A 7 -7.83 12.62 -4.72
C VAL A 7 -6.85 13.60 -5.36
N LYS A 8 -7.07 13.97 -6.61
CA LYS A 8 -6.27 14.97 -7.34
C LYS A 8 -6.21 16.29 -6.59
N LYS A 9 -7.34 16.79 -6.08
CA LYS A 9 -7.36 18.05 -5.33
C LYS A 9 -6.55 17.99 -4.03
N LEU A 10 -6.61 16.88 -3.30
CA LEU A 10 -5.81 16.67 -2.09
C LEU A 10 -4.31 16.63 -2.42
N MET A 11 -3.94 15.97 -3.54
CA MET A 11 -2.55 15.76 -3.94
C MET A 11 -1.93 16.89 -4.78
N SER A 12 -2.74 17.80 -5.35
CA SER A 12 -2.29 18.93 -6.20
C SER A 12 -1.44 20.00 -5.48
N GLY A 13 -1.01 19.73 -4.25
CA GLY A 13 -0.01 20.51 -3.52
C GLY A 13 1.44 20.07 -3.77
N GLU A 14 1.67 19.03 -4.57
CA GLU A 14 2.98 18.39 -4.77
C GLU A 14 3.41 18.44 -6.24
N ASP A 15 4.30 19.38 -6.59
CA ASP A 15 4.96 19.42 -7.90
C ASP A 15 6.49 19.40 -7.74
N SER A 16 7.06 18.31 -8.28
CA SER A 16 8.43 18.11 -8.80
C SER A 16 9.61 18.87 -8.17
N ALA A 17 10.59 18.12 -7.66
CA ALA A 17 11.96 18.59 -7.48
C ALA A 17 12.94 17.76 -8.34
N ALA A 18 13.72 18.46 -9.16
CA ALA A 18 14.77 17.90 -10.01
C ALA A 18 16.02 17.53 -9.18
N SER A 19 16.62 16.39 -9.53
CA SER A 19 17.72 15.73 -8.82
C SER A 19 19.10 16.34 -9.10
N GLU A 20 20.00 16.23 -8.13
CA GLU A 20 21.43 15.98 -8.39
C GLU A 20 21.90 14.71 -7.64
N ASN A 21 22.51 13.78 -8.41
CA ASN A 21 23.33 12.63 -7.98
C ASN A 21 22.66 11.35 -7.44
N LYS A 22 21.82 10.75 -8.27
CA LYS A 22 21.88 9.35 -8.82
C LYS A 22 21.14 9.44 -10.17
N GLU A 23 21.39 8.59 -11.16
CA GLU A 23 20.61 8.63 -12.42
C GLU A 23 19.14 8.28 -12.12
N VAL A 24 18.33 9.29 -11.79
CA VAL A 24 16.90 9.13 -11.52
C VAL A 24 16.20 9.03 -12.88
N GLU A 25 15.68 7.85 -13.19
CA GLU A 25 14.87 7.62 -14.38
C GLU A 25 13.47 8.18 -14.13
N ILE A 26 13.08 9.20 -14.91
CA ILE A 26 11.74 9.78 -14.91
C ILE A 26 11.02 9.32 -16.18
N THR A 27 9.83 8.77 -16.00
CA THR A 27 8.98 8.32 -17.11
C THR A 27 8.33 9.48 -17.86
N ALA A 28 7.77 9.22 -19.05
CA ALA A 28 7.09 10.24 -19.84
C ALA A 28 5.90 10.87 -19.08
N GLY A 29 5.20 10.06 -18.27
CA GLY A 29 4.11 10.47 -17.38
C GLY A 29 4.58 11.11 -16.07
N GLY A 30 5.88 11.37 -15.90
CA GLY A 30 6.43 12.07 -14.73
C GLY A 30 6.63 11.22 -13.48
N SER A 31 6.37 9.91 -13.52
CA SER A 31 6.68 9.01 -12.41
C SER A 31 8.18 8.75 -12.29
N THR A 32 8.71 8.76 -11.07
CA THR A 32 10.07 8.32 -10.76
C THR A 32 10.15 6.79 -10.75
N VAL A 33 11.14 6.23 -11.46
CA VAL A 33 11.40 4.78 -11.48
C VAL A 33 12.52 4.45 -10.50
N TYR A 34 12.22 3.56 -9.56
CA TYR A 34 13.20 2.99 -8.64
C TYR A 34 13.46 1.53 -9.01
N ARG A 35 14.73 1.17 -9.15
CA ARG A 35 15.17 -0.19 -9.47
C ARG A 35 15.93 -0.78 -8.29
N TYR A 36 15.64 -2.04 -7.98
CA TYR A 36 16.20 -2.73 -6.82
C TYR A 36 16.76 -4.08 -7.24
N GLU A 37 17.94 -4.41 -6.75
CA GLU A 37 18.53 -5.74 -6.91
C GLU A 37 18.20 -6.59 -5.69
N GLU A 38 17.91 -7.87 -5.88
CA GLU A 38 17.76 -8.82 -4.77
C GLU A 38 19.03 -8.81 -3.92
N GLN A 39 18.89 -8.54 -2.62
CA GLN A 39 20.03 -8.63 -1.72
C GLN A 39 20.34 -10.10 -1.45
N PRO A 40 21.62 -10.52 -1.50
CA PRO A 40 21.97 -11.89 -1.20
C PRO A 40 21.54 -12.25 0.23
N GLU A 41 20.86 -13.39 0.39
CA GLU A 41 20.53 -13.92 1.72
C GLU A 41 21.81 -14.23 2.50
N GLU A 42 22.22 -13.31 3.38
CA GLU A 42 23.28 -13.59 4.35
C GLU A 42 22.79 -14.68 5.32
N LYS A 43 23.68 -15.58 5.77
CA LYS A 43 23.33 -16.59 6.78
C LYS A 43 22.92 -15.91 8.08
N LYS A 44 21.62 -15.92 8.35
CA LYS A 44 20.98 -15.17 9.45
C LYS A 44 21.19 -15.88 10.79
N ASP A 45 21.53 -15.12 11.83
CA ASP A 45 21.63 -15.63 13.21
C ASP A 45 20.21 -15.87 13.75
N PRO A 46 19.88 -17.05 14.30
CA PRO A 46 18.58 -17.33 14.89
C PRO A 46 18.16 -16.32 15.99
N ARG A 47 19.10 -15.56 16.55
CA ARG A 47 18.83 -14.50 17.53
C ARG A 47 18.27 -13.21 16.91
N ASN A 48 18.35 -13.04 15.59
CA ASN A 48 17.89 -11.86 14.86
C ASN A 48 16.55 -12.09 14.14
N LEU A 49 15.83 -13.16 14.46
CA LEU A 49 14.54 -13.52 13.84
C LEU A 49 13.38 -12.56 14.20
N PHE A 50 13.64 -11.58 15.07
CA PHE A 50 12.68 -10.59 15.53
C PHE A 50 13.33 -9.21 15.56
N PRO A 51 12.68 -8.14 15.06
CA PRO A 51 13.23 -6.80 15.08
C PRO A 51 13.35 -6.27 16.50
N GLU A 52 14.33 -5.39 16.71
CA GLU A 52 14.55 -4.72 18.01
C GLU A 52 13.42 -3.75 18.38
N ILE A 53 12.70 -3.22 17.38
CA ILE A 53 11.61 -2.26 17.52
C ILE A 53 10.34 -2.91 16.95
N GLN A 54 9.30 -3.01 17.78
CA GLN A 54 8.01 -3.62 17.44
C GLN A 54 6.88 -2.93 18.20
N CYS A 55 5.71 -2.89 17.57
CA CYS A 55 4.46 -2.42 18.15
C CYS A 55 4.56 -0.98 18.69
N VAL A 56 5.34 -0.11 18.03
CA VAL A 56 5.55 1.29 18.46
C VAL A 56 4.25 2.06 18.39
N TYR A 57 3.52 1.89 17.28
CA TYR A 57 2.27 2.61 17.03
C TYR A 57 1.03 1.71 17.07
N LEU A 58 1.16 0.45 17.49
CA LEU A 58 0.07 -0.54 17.47
C LEU A 58 -1.20 -0.03 18.16
N GLU A 59 -1.10 0.43 19.41
CA GLU A 59 -2.27 0.92 20.16
C GLU A 59 -2.91 2.13 19.47
N GLU A 60 -2.12 3.07 18.94
CA GLU A 60 -2.62 4.27 18.28
C GLU A 60 -3.29 3.94 16.93
N ILE A 61 -2.75 2.95 16.20
CA ILE A 61 -3.36 2.43 14.97
C ILE A 61 -4.68 1.73 15.27
N GLU A 62 -4.75 0.85 16.29
CA GLU A 62 -6.00 0.19 16.68
C GLU A 62 -7.08 1.18 17.14
N GLU A 63 -6.68 2.21 17.91
CA GLU A 63 -7.56 3.32 18.30
C GLU A 63 -8.09 4.08 17.07
N HIS A 64 -7.23 4.35 16.10
CA HIS A 64 -7.57 5.03 14.85
C HIS A 64 -8.55 4.21 13.98
N LEU A 65 -8.25 2.92 13.78
CA LEU A 65 -9.13 1.97 13.08
C LEU A 65 -10.50 1.89 13.76
N THR A 66 -10.53 1.75 15.08
CA THR A 66 -11.76 1.65 15.87
C THR A 66 -12.61 2.92 15.77
N LYS A 67 -11.95 4.09 15.77
CA LYS A 67 -12.62 5.38 15.73
C LYS A 67 -13.32 5.63 14.39
N TYR A 68 -12.66 5.29 13.27
CA TYR A 68 -13.14 5.68 11.94
C TYR A 68 -13.80 4.55 11.14
N ILE A 69 -13.49 3.29 11.47
CA ILE A 69 -14.01 2.12 10.76
C ILE A 69 -14.79 1.23 11.73
N ALA A 70 -14.06 0.44 12.52
CA ALA A 70 -14.55 -0.52 13.50
C ALA A 70 -13.36 -1.19 14.19
N PRO A 71 -13.54 -1.79 15.38
CA PRO A 71 -12.47 -2.57 16.00
C PRO A 71 -12.12 -3.79 15.12
N PRO A 72 -10.83 -4.18 15.04
CA PRO A 72 -10.43 -5.43 14.40
C PRO A 72 -11.11 -6.63 15.06
N GLU A 73 -11.59 -7.55 14.23
CA GLU A 73 -12.12 -8.84 14.66
C GLU A 73 -10.99 -9.82 15.00
N MET A 74 -9.93 -9.81 14.20
CA MET A 74 -8.80 -10.73 14.28
C MET A 74 -7.53 -10.06 13.76
N VAL A 75 -6.38 -10.52 14.23
CA VAL A 75 -5.07 -10.07 13.77
C VAL A 75 -4.28 -11.27 13.25
N PHE A 76 -3.79 -11.19 12.01
CA PHE A 76 -2.94 -12.21 11.41
C PHE A 76 -1.47 -11.88 11.66
N HIS A 77 -0.93 -12.43 12.74
CA HIS A 77 0.43 -12.15 13.14
C HIS A 77 1.47 -12.63 12.14
N GLU A 78 2.52 -11.84 11.96
CA GLU A 78 3.70 -12.31 11.25
C GLU A 78 4.54 -13.22 12.13
N ILE A 79 4.83 -14.42 11.63
CA ILE A 79 5.54 -15.44 12.42
C ILE A 79 7.03 -15.09 12.53
N ILE A 80 7.64 -14.60 11.44
CA ILE A 80 9.06 -14.26 11.37
C ILE A 80 9.25 -13.08 10.41
N SER A 81 9.86 -12.02 10.91
CA SER A 81 10.47 -10.95 10.11
C SER A 81 11.56 -10.33 10.96
N GLU A 82 12.66 -9.91 10.35
CA GLU A 82 13.85 -9.40 11.05
C GLU A 82 13.91 -7.88 11.07
N LEU A 83 13.21 -7.23 10.13
CA LEU A 83 13.28 -5.78 9.91
C LEU A 83 12.15 -5.06 10.64
N VAL A 84 10.92 -5.52 10.43
CA VAL A 84 9.69 -4.99 11.02
C VAL A 84 8.70 -6.13 11.23
N HIS A 85 7.98 -6.12 12.35
CA HIS A 85 6.96 -7.12 12.65
C HIS A 85 5.63 -6.66 12.06
N ILE A 86 5.16 -7.30 11.00
CA ILE A 86 3.96 -6.86 10.28
C ILE A 86 2.74 -7.70 10.67
N ASP A 87 1.89 -7.10 11.48
CA ASP A 87 0.56 -7.62 11.75
C ASP A 87 -0.44 -7.15 10.69
N VAL A 88 -1.47 -7.97 10.43
CA VAL A 88 -2.58 -7.59 9.56
C VAL A 88 -3.89 -7.69 10.33
N HIS A 89 -4.49 -6.53 10.61
CA HIS A 89 -5.77 -6.36 11.27
C HIS A 89 -6.90 -6.63 10.30
N TRP A 90 -7.83 -7.51 10.65
CA TRP A 90 -9.03 -7.77 9.88
C TRP A 90 -10.25 -7.15 10.53
N ILE A 91 -10.91 -6.26 9.81
CA ILE A 91 -12.22 -5.71 10.14
C ILE A 91 -13.24 -6.37 9.22
N LYS A 92 -14.25 -7.01 9.82
CA LYS A 92 -15.33 -7.70 9.10
C LYS A 92 -16.32 -6.71 8.48
N PRO A 93 -17.05 -7.14 7.43
CA PRO A 93 -18.13 -6.35 6.85
C PRO A 93 -19.16 -5.95 7.90
N SER A 94 -19.59 -4.70 7.83
CA SER A 94 -20.63 -4.09 8.65
C SER A 94 -21.67 -3.41 7.79
N ALA A 95 -22.68 -2.78 8.41
CA ALA A 95 -23.69 -2.01 7.69
C ALA A 95 -23.11 -0.74 7.03
N ASP A 96 -22.15 -0.10 7.70
CA ASP A 96 -21.50 1.13 7.22
C ASP A 96 -20.38 0.82 6.22
N TYR A 97 -19.71 -0.33 6.40
CA TYR A 97 -18.63 -0.83 5.55
C TYR A 97 -18.95 -2.25 5.09
N PRO A 98 -19.72 -2.45 4.00
CA PRO A 98 -20.15 -3.77 3.55
C PRO A 98 -19.04 -4.54 2.80
N PHE A 99 -17.80 -4.46 3.29
CA PHE A 99 -16.59 -5.02 2.70
C PHE A 99 -15.66 -5.54 3.81
N ASN A 100 -14.79 -6.50 3.48
CA ASN A 100 -13.69 -6.89 4.36
C ASN A 100 -12.58 -5.84 4.25
N ILE A 101 -12.02 -5.41 5.37
CA ILE A 101 -10.91 -4.45 5.38
C ILE A 101 -9.75 -5.09 6.11
N LEU A 102 -8.60 -5.14 5.44
CA LEU A 102 -7.33 -5.60 6.03
C LEU A 102 -6.37 -4.43 6.10
N VAL A 103 -5.76 -4.18 7.26
CA VAL A 103 -4.84 -3.05 7.48
C VAL A 103 -3.58 -3.55 8.18
N THR A 104 -2.42 -3.09 7.75
CA THR A 104 -1.16 -3.43 8.41
C THR A 104 -0.97 -2.63 9.70
N SER A 105 -0.21 -3.19 10.63
CA SER A 105 0.50 -2.43 11.65
C SER A 105 1.93 -2.92 11.75
N GLY A 106 2.86 -2.00 11.96
CA GLY A 106 4.29 -2.28 12.18
C GLY A 106 5.16 -1.85 11.01
N MET A 107 4.59 -1.56 9.84
CA MET A 107 5.33 -0.92 8.74
C MET A 107 5.85 0.45 9.19
N SER A 108 5.00 1.17 9.93
CA SER A 108 5.27 2.49 10.46
C SER A 108 6.19 2.52 11.68
N ASP A 109 6.54 1.38 12.29
CA ASP A 109 7.40 1.34 13.49
C ASP A 109 8.80 1.91 13.21
N LEU A 110 9.30 1.73 11.98
CA LEU A 110 10.54 2.33 11.49
C LEU A 110 10.23 3.36 10.39
N PRO A 111 11.00 4.46 10.32
CA PRO A 111 10.88 5.39 9.20
C PRO A 111 11.40 4.72 7.92
N MET A 112 10.65 4.89 6.84
CA MET A 112 11.03 4.58 5.46
C MET A 112 12.14 5.52 4.99
N HIS A 113 12.84 5.14 3.92
CA HIS A 113 13.89 5.97 3.33
C HIS A 113 13.33 6.89 2.25
N VAL A 114 12.77 8.03 2.70
CA VAL A 114 12.26 9.10 1.83
C VAL A 114 13.44 9.96 1.34
N PRO A 115 13.49 10.34 0.04
CA PRO A 115 14.51 11.23 -0.50
C PRO A 115 14.57 12.57 0.25
N ASP A 116 15.78 13.07 0.50
CA ASP A 116 16.01 14.32 1.23
C ASP A 116 15.47 15.56 0.49
N GLU A 117 15.27 15.43 -0.83
CA GLU A 117 14.78 16.49 -1.71
C GLU A 117 13.26 16.65 -1.65
N LEU A 118 12.53 15.69 -1.08
CA LEU A 118 11.07 15.78 -0.95
C LEU A 118 10.74 16.82 0.12
N GLU A 119 9.94 17.83 -0.24
CA GLU A 119 9.46 18.80 0.73
C GLU A 119 8.61 18.11 1.81
N ASN A 120 8.81 18.49 3.07
CA ASN A 120 8.13 17.89 4.23
C ASN A 120 8.30 16.37 4.32
N LYS A 121 9.47 15.83 3.93
CA LYS A 121 9.75 14.39 3.93
C LYS A 121 9.33 13.65 5.20
N GLU A 122 9.42 14.31 6.36
CA GLU A 122 9.04 13.76 7.66
C GLU A 122 7.56 13.33 7.71
N SER A 123 6.71 13.93 6.87
CA SER A 123 5.29 13.58 6.73
C SER A 123 5.08 12.29 5.94
N TYR A 124 6.09 11.78 5.23
CA TYR A 124 6.01 10.58 4.40
C TYR A 124 6.91 9.44 4.91
N GLU A 125 7.64 9.64 6.01
CA GLU A 125 8.54 8.62 6.56
C GLU A 125 7.79 7.42 7.12
N ARG A 126 6.49 7.52 7.39
CA ARG A 126 5.71 6.41 7.98
C ARG A 126 4.39 6.23 7.26
N ALA A 127 4.05 4.96 7.04
CA ALA A 127 2.81 4.57 6.41
C ALA A 127 2.34 3.20 6.92
N GLU A 128 1.05 2.93 6.75
CA GLU A 128 0.45 1.60 6.81
C GLU A 128 -0.33 1.35 5.50
N LEU A 129 -0.41 0.09 5.12
CA LEU A 129 -1.10 -0.35 3.92
C LEU A 129 -2.43 -0.99 4.29
N MET A 130 -3.40 -0.87 3.39
CA MET A 130 -4.68 -1.56 3.52
C MET A 130 -5.17 -2.12 2.20
N VAL A 131 -6.08 -3.09 2.27
CA VAL A 131 -6.84 -3.57 1.11
C VAL A 131 -8.30 -3.73 1.50
N VAL A 132 -9.19 -3.35 0.58
CA VAL A 132 -10.64 -3.48 0.73
C VAL A 132 -11.10 -4.61 -0.18
N LEU A 133 -11.70 -5.64 0.40
CA LEU A 133 -12.08 -6.87 -0.28
C LEU A 133 -13.61 -7.06 -0.24
N PRO A 134 -14.21 -7.74 -1.23
CA PRO A 134 -15.62 -8.09 -1.22
C PRO A 134 -16.05 -8.77 0.09
N ALA A 135 -17.30 -8.57 0.52
CA ALA A 135 -17.81 -9.13 1.77
C ALA A 135 -17.76 -10.67 1.82
N ASP A 136 -17.82 -11.32 0.67
CA ASP A 136 -17.78 -12.76 0.49
C ASP A 136 -16.37 -13.32 0.25
N TRP A 137 -15.32 -12.48 0.31
CA TRP A 137 -13.94 -12.94 0.25
C TRP A 137 -13.65 -13.92 1.38
N ALA A 138 -13.04 -15.06 1.05
CA ALA A 138 -12.74 -16.12 2.01
C ALA A 138 -11.50 -15.75 2.85
N ILE A 139 -11.72 -15.48 4.14
CA ILE A 139 -10.67 -15.04 5.07
C ILE A 139 -10.61 -15.98 6.28
N GLY A 140 -9.42 -16.52 6.53
CA GLY A 140 -9.15 -17.42 7.65
C GLY A 140 -7.94 -18.32 7.38
N GLU A 141 -7.38 -18.92 8.43
CA GLU A 141 -6.18 -19.77 8.31
C GLU A 141 -6.38 -20.96 7.34
N GLN A 142 -7.59 -21.52 7.29
CA GLN A 142 -7.92 -22.63 6.40
C GLN A 142 -8.13 -22.14 4.96
N GLU A 143 -8.82 -21.01 4.78
CA GLU A 143 -9.11 -20.39 3.50
C GLU A 143 -7.83 -19.89 2.81
N PHE A 144 -6.87 -19.40 3.59
CA PHE A 144 -5.56 -18.94 3.14
C PHE A 144 -4.59 -20.06 2.75
N GLN A 145 -5.01 -21.33 2.81
CA GLN A 145 -4.28 -22.40 2.11
C GLN A 145 -4.45 -22.32 0.58
N ASP A 146 -5.41 -21.54 0.10
CA ASP A 146 -5.60 -21.22 -1.32
C ASP A 146 -5.00 -19.85 -1.63
N ASP A 147 -4.03 -19.80 -2.53
CA ASP A 147 -3.34 -18.58 -2.95
C ASP A 147 -4.31 -17.53 -3.55
N ASN A 148 -5.43 -17.97 -4.14
CA ASN A 148 -6.47 -17.06 -4.66
C ASN A 148 -7.15 -16.24 -3.55
N ASN A 149 -7.14 -16.74 -2.32
CA ASN A 149 -7.66 -16.02 -1.15
C ASN A 149 -6.55 -15.30 -0.37
N TYR A 150 -5.34 -15.85 -0.37
CA TYR A 150 -4.23 -15.39 0.46
C TYR A 150 -3.41 -14.24 -0.14
N TRP A 151 -3.39 -14.09 -1.47
CA TRP A 151 -2.56 -13.08 -2.13
C TRP A 151 -2.72 -11.65 -1.56
N PRO A 152 -3.89 -11.15 -1.10
CA PRO A 152 -3.99 -9.81 -0.55
C PRO A 152 -3.15 -9.66 0.72
N VAL A 153 -3.22 -10.65 1.62
CA VAL A 153 -2.42 -10.68 2.87
C VAL A 153 -0.94 -10.81 2.55
N TYR A 154 -0.59 -11.67 1.59
CA TYR A 154 0.79 -11.83 1.13
C TYR A 154 1.37 -10.49 0.64
N PHE A 155 0.66 -9.77 -0.23
CA PHE A 155 1.13 -8.50 -0.77
C PHE A 155 1.16 -7.38 0.27
N LEU A 156 0.18 -7.28 1.18
CA LEU A 156 0.25 -6.34 2.30
C LEU A 156 1.56 -6.53 3.09
N LYS A 157 1.84 -7.78 3.49
CA LYS A 157 3.04 -8.14 4.26
C LYS A 157 4.32 -7.86 3.47
N ARG A 158 4.37 -8.27 2.20
CA ARG A 158 5.52 -8.05 1.31
C ARG A 158 5.80 -6.56 1.12
N LEU A 159 4.79 -5.75 0.79
CA LEU A 159 4.95 -4.31 0.55
C LEU A 159 5.25 -3.55 1.84
N ALA A 160 4.72 -3.96 2.99
CA ALA A 160 5.06 -3.36 4.28
C ALA A 160 6.54 -3.53 4.67
N ARG A 161 7.18 -4.63 4.26
CA ARG A 161 8.63 -4.84 4.46
C ARG A 161 9.49 -4.14 3.42
N PHE A 162 8.95 -3.91 2.23
CA PHE A 162 9.68 -3.45 1.06
C PHE A 162 10.52 -2.16 1.31
N PRO A 163 10.00 -1.10 1.94
CA PRO A 163 10.79 0.10 2.28
C PRO A 163 12.05 -0.21 3.10
N HIS A 164 11.93 -1.16 4.03
CA HIS A 164 12.96 -1.48 5.02
C HIS A 164 14.04 -2.39 4.46
N GLU A 165 13.64 -3.31 3.59
CA GLU A 165 14.51 -4.24 2.86
C GLU A 165 15.34 -3.51 1.79
N TYR A 166 14.69 -2.68 0.99
CA TYR A 166 15.31 -2.03 -0.17
C TYR A 166 15.79 -0.60 0.10
N LYS A 167 15.67 -0.11 1.34
CA LYS A 167 16.02 1.26 1.74
C LYS A 167 15.35 2.27 0.82
N THR A 168 14.03 2.18 0.76
CA THR A 168 13.17 3.01 -0.06
C THR A 168 11.92 3.44 0.70
N TRP A 169 10.93 3.99 0.01
CA TRP A 169 9.67 4.46 0.58
C TRP A 169 8.50 4.12 -0.34
N LEU A 170 7.30 4.09 0.25
CA LEU A 170 6.05 3.86 -0.45
C LEU A 170 5.13 5.05 -0.20
N GLY A 171 4.52 5.57 -1.26
CA GLY A 171 3.67 6.75 -1.21
C GLY A 171 2.64 6.80 -2.32
N TYR A 172 1.93 7.92 -2.39
CA TYR A 172 0.91 8.17 -3.41
C TYR A 172 1.43 7.91 -4.83
N GLY A 173 0.64 7.19 -5.62
CA GLY A 173 0.92 6.94 -7.02
C GLY A 173 2.08 5.98 -7.25
N HIS A 174 2.70 5.40 -6.22
CA HIS A 174 3.71 4.36 -6.43
C HIS A 174 3.06 3.10 -6.98
N THR A 175 3.71 2.51 -7.99
CA THR A 175 3.31 1.23 -8.60
C THR A 175 4.43 0.21 -8.44
N ILE A 176 4.10 -0.96 -7.91
CA ILE A 176 5.04 -2.03 -7.62
C ILE A 176 4.65 -3.26 -8.44
N PRO A 177 5.43 -3.66 -9.46
CA PRO A 177 5.13 -4.85 -10.24
C PRO A 177 5.42 -6.12 -9.44
N ASN A 178 4.67 -7.19 -9.73
CA ASN A 178 4.94 -8.51 -9.20
C ASN A 178 6.15 -9.13 -9.91
N GLY A 179 7.33 -8.83 -9.38
CA GLY A 179 8.58 -9.21 -10.03
C GLY A 179 8.90 -8.31 -11.22
N ALA A 180 9.99 -8.60 -11.91
CA ALA A 180 10.48 -7.75 -13.00
C ALA A 180 9.52 -7.68 -14.19
N ASP A 181 8.77 -8.76 -14.44
CA ASP A 181 7.89 -8.91 -15.60
C ASP A 181 6.41 -8.60 -15.29
N ALA A 182 6.10 -8.12 -14.08
CA ALA A 182 4.73 -7.93 -13.59
C ALA A 182 3.88 -9.19 -13.78
N GLU A 183 4.37 -10.31 -13.23
CA GLU A 183 3.74 -11.61 -13.33
C GLU A 183 2.33 -11.62 -12.76
N GLU A 184 1.45 -12.39 -13.39
CA GLU A 184 0.05 -12.49 -12.98
C GLU A 184 -0.11 -12.94 -11.52
N ILE A 185 -0.97 -12.24 -10.79
CA ILE A 185 -1.30 -12.52 -9.39
C ILE A 185 -2.52 -13.43 -9.35
N ALA A 186 -2.36 -14.64 -8.83
CA ALA A 186 -3.46 -15.56 -8.50
C ALA A 186 -4.56 -15.69 -9.56
N ASN A 187 -4.18 -15.77 -10.84
CA ASN A 187 -5.09 -15.90 -11.99
C ASN A 187 -6.10 -14.75 -12.18
N THR A 188 -5.79 -13.55 -11.67
CA THR A 188 -6.67 -12.37 -11.76
C THR A 188 -6.39 -11.50 -12.99
N GLY A 189 -5.32 -11.79 -13.73
CA GLY A 189 -4.75 -10.90 -14.75
C GLY A 189 -4.03 -9.66 -14.19
N PHE A 190 -4.16 -9.32 -12.91
CA PHE A 190 -3.39 -8.23 -12.30
C PHE A 190 -1.92 -8.59 -12.19
N GLY A 191 -1.04 -7.61 -12.43
CA GLY A 191 0.41 -7.80 -12.38
C GLY A 191 1.13 -6.82 -11.47
N CYS A 192 0.46 -5.77 -10.99
CA CYS A 192 1.07 -4.71 -10.21
C CYS A 192 0.16 -4.24 -9.06
N MET A 193 0.76 -3.60 -8.06
CA MET A 193 0.06 -2.92 -6.98
C MET A 193 0.25 -1.41 -7.10
N LEU A 194 -0.85 -0.65 -7.13
CA LEU A 194 -0.88 0.81 -7.08
C LEU A 194 -1.26 1.27 -5.68
N LEU A 195 -0.58 2.29 -5.15
CA LEU A 195 -0.84 2.86 -3.84
C LEU A 195 -1.55 4.21 -3.96
N LEU A 196 -2.74 4.33 -3.37
CA LEU A 196 -3.51 5.58 -3.33
C LEU A 196 -4.18 5.75 -1.95
N PRO A 197 -4.42 6.99 -1.49
CA PRO A 197 -5.23 7.24 -0.31
C PRO A 197 -6.62 6.59 -0.45
N PRO A 198 -7.13 5.91 0.59
CA PRO A 198 -8.38 5.15 0.55
C PRO A 198 -9.61 6.10 0.69
N MET A 199 -9.81 7.00 -0.27
CA MET A 199 -10.76 8.11 -0.14
C MET A 199 -12.21 7.82 -0.59
N LEU A 200 -12.51 6.66 -1.21
CA LEU A 200 -13.88 6.38 -1.62
C LEU A 200 -14.71 5.90 -0.44
N SER A 201 -14.10 5.02 0.35
CA SER A 201 -14.74 4.36 1.48
C SER A 201 -14.55 5.14 2.78
N PHE A 202 -13.45 5.90 2.91
CA PHE A 202 -13.07 6.52 4.18
C PHE A 202 -12.95 8.04 4.07
N GLY A 203 -13.27 8.73 5.17
CA GLY A 203 -13.17 10.20 5.25
C GLY A 203 -11.72 10.68 5.36
N GLU A 204 -11.48 11.96 5.04
CA GLU A 204 -10.15 12.57 5.09
C GLU A 204 -9.47 12.42 6.47
N GLU A 205 -10.27 12.43 7.56
CA GLU A 205 -9.76 12.26 8.93
C GLU A 205 -9.15 10.87 9.22
N PHE A 206 -9.43 9.88 8.38
CA PHE A 206 -8.86 8.53 8.49
C PHE A 206 -7.50 8.41 7.79
N LEU A 207 -7.21 9.24 6.79
CA LEU A 207 -6.06 9.06 5.89
C LEU A 207 -4.70 9.23 6.60
N GLU A 208 -4.71 9.96 7.72
CA GLU A 208 -3.53 10.25 8.52
C GLU A 208 -3.79 10.02 10.01
N LEU A 209 -2.87 9.34 10.67
CA LEU A 209 -2.77 9.28 12.12
C LEU A 209 -1.63 10.17 12.60
N LYS A 210 -1.95 11.16 13.43
CA LYS A 210 -0.96 11.97 14.16
C LYS A 210 -0.64 11.30 15.48
N THR A 211 0.59 10.80 15.59
CA THR A 211 1.00 10.01 16.76
C THR A 211 1.32 10.90 17.95
N LYS A 212 1.29 10.34 19.16
CA LYS A 212 1.58 11.04 20.42
C LYS A 212 3.01 11.62 20.47
N ASP A 213 3.95 10.98 19.80
CA ASP A 213 5.35 11.41 19.70
C ASP A 213 5.60 12.43 18.55
N GLY A 214 4.56 12.80 17.80
CA GLY A 214 4.60 13.88 16.81
C GLY A 214 4.90 13.44 15.38
N ASN A 215 4.94 12.14 15.10
CA ASN A 215 5.01 11.61 13.73
C ASN A 215 3.63 11.63 13.04
N VAL A 216 3.65 11.45 11.72
CA VAL A 216 2.46 11.24 10.89
C VAL A 216 2.56 9.87 10.24
N ILE A 217 1.50 9.07 10.35
CA ILE A 217 1.35 7.78 9.67
C ILE A 217 0.28 7.93 8.60
N ASN A 218 0.66 7.72 7.33
CA ASN A 218 -0.25 7.75 6.19
C ASN A 218 -0.87 6.38 5.94
N PHE A 219 -2.15 6.32 5.59
CA PHE A 219 -2.82 5.09 5.17
C PHE A 219 -2.96 5.07 3.65
N TYR A 220 -2.47 4.01 3.01
CA TYR A 220 -2.60 3.80 1.57
C TYR A 220 -3.36 2.51 1.26
N ALA A 221 -4.38 2.60 0.40
CA ALA A 221 -4.96 1.44 -0.24
C ALA A 221 -4.00 0.85 -1.27
N MET A 222 -3.82 -0.47 -1.17
CA MET A 222 -3.21 -1.31 -2.19
C MET A 222 -4.29 -1.72 -3.21
N ILE A 223 -4.17 -1.19 -4.42
CA ILE A 223 -5.11 -1.42 -5.52
C ILE A 223 -4.41 -2.28 -6.58
N PRO A 224 -4.87 -3.52 -6.84
CA PRO A 224 -4.28 -4.35 -7.86
C PRO A 224 -4.64 -3.81 -9.26
N ILE A 225 -3.63 -3.70 -10.12
CA ILE A 225 -3.77 -3.17 -11.48
C ILE A 225 -3.14 -4.10 -12.51
N TYR A 226 -3.65 -4.01 -13.74
CA TYR A 226 -3.07 -4.71 -14.88
C TYR A 226 -1.72 -4.10 -15.24
N LYS A 227 -0.86 -4.88 -15.90
CA LYS A 227 0.43 -4.39 -16.39
C LYS A 227 0.25 -3.22 -17.35
N GLU A 228 -0.75 -3.29 -18.23
CA GLU A 228 -1.07 -2.25 -19.21
C GLU A 228 -1.54 -0.95 -18.54
N GLU A 229 -2.22 -1.04 -17.39
CA GLU A 229 -2.62 0.14 -16.60
C GLU A 229 -1.40 0.80 -15.95
N MET A 230 -0.44 0.00 -15.45
CA MET A 230 0.84 0.52 -14.99
C MET A 230 1.60 1.18 -16.15
N ASP A 231 1.72 0.50 -17.29
CA ASP A 231 2.44 1.01 -18.46
C ASP A 231 1.80 2.33 -18.94
N TYR A 232 0.47 2.40 -19.02
CA TYR A 232 -0.25 3.63 -19.34
C TYR A 232 0.02 4.77 -18.34
N LYS A 233 0.07 4.48 -17.03
CA LYS A 233 0.46 5.48 -16.03
C LYS A 233 1.90 5.97 -16.22
N LEU A 234 2.82 5.07 -16.55
CA LEU A 234 4.21 5.46 -16.81
C LEU A 234 4.32 6.33 -18.07
N GLU A 235 3.44 6.14 -19.05
CA GLU A 235 3.41 6.94 -20.28
C GLU A 235 2.68 8.28 -20.12
N GLU A 236 1.48 8.27 -19.53
CA GLU A 236 0.53 9.39 -19.54
C GLU A 236 0.35 10.05 -18.16
N GLY A 237 0.88 9.45 -17.10
CA GLY A 237 0.86 9.95 -15.73
C GLY A 237 -0.28 9.41 -14.87
N THR A 238 -0.16 9.60 -13.56
CA THR A 238 -1.14 9.12 -12.56
C THR A 238 -2.53 9.67 -12.83
N ASP A 239 -2.66 10.97 -13.07
CA ASP A 239 -3.96 11.62 -13.25
C ASP A 239 -4.74 11.07 -14.46
N ALA A 240 -4.03 10.73 -15.54
CA ALA A 240 -4.64 10.14 -16.73
C ALA A 240 -5.17 8.72 -16.46
N LEU A 241 -4.45 7.91 -15.68
CA LEU A 241 -4.94 6.60 -15.23
C LEU A 241 -6.16 6.76 -14.33
N LEU A 242 -6.12 7.73 -13.40
CA LEU A 242 -7.25 7.97 -12.51
C LEU A 242 -8.50 8.43 -13.27
N ASP A 243 -8.38 9.23 -14.34
CA ASP A 243 -9.53 9.58 -15.18
C ASP A 243 -10.19 8.35 -15.83
N ARG A 244 -9.40 7.35 -16.23
CA ARG A 244 -9.92 6.06 -16.72
C ARG A 244 -10.61 5.29 -15.60
N PHE A 245 -10.03 5.26 -14.41
CA PHE A 245 -10.66 4.60 -13.27
C PHE A 245 -12.02 5.23 -12.93
N ASP A 246 -12.15 6.55 -13.02
CA ASP A 246 -13.44 7.24 -12.83
C ASP A 246 -14.47 6.84 -13.90
N GLU A 247 -14.06 6.77 -15.17
CA GLU A 247 -14.96 6.42 -16.29
C GLU A 247 -15.56 5.01 -16.11
N TYR A 248 -14.78 4.08 -15.55
CA TYR A 248 -15.18 2.69 -15.35
C TYR A 248 -15.63 2.37 -13.91
N GLY A 249 -15.61 3.35 -13.00
CA GLY A 249 -16.03 3.18 -11.61
C GLY A 249 -15.08 2.30 -10.77
N ILE A 250 -13.79 2.28 -11.10
CA ILE A 250 -12.76 1.54 -10.36
C ILE A 250 -12.42 2.29 -9.07
N SER A 251 -12.29 1.55 -7.97
CA SER A 251 -12.02 2.06 -6.62
C SER A 251 -10.99 1.21 -5.88
N GLU A 252 -10.76 1.49 -4.59
CA GLU A 252 -9.93 0.64 -3.73
C GLU A 252 -10.57 -0.73 -3.38
N LEU A 253 -11.86 -0.92 -3.65
CA LEU A 253 -12.49 -2.24 -3.53
C LEU A 253 -11.95 -3.15 -4.63
N VAL A 254 -11.32 -4.25 -4.23
CA VAL A 254 -10.84 -5.27 -5.16
C VAL A 254 -12.01 -5.94 -5.87
N ASP A 255 -11.99 -5.84 -7.19
CA ASP A 255 -12.88 -6.57 -8.09
C ASP A 255 -12.00 -7.33 -9.09
N VAL A 256 -11.87 -8.64 -8.90
CA VAL A 256 -11.03 -9.51 -9.74
C VAL A 256 -11.61 -9.74 -11.14
N ASP A 257 -12.89 -9.43 -11.35
CA ASP A 257 -13.59 -9.59 -12.62
C ASP A 257 -13.70 -8.27 -13.41
N ARG A 258 -13.15 -7.16 -12.88
CA ARG A 258 -13.18 -5.86 -13.55
C ARG A 258 -12.42 -5.90 -14.88
N PRO A 259 -12.81 -5.11 -15.90
CA PRO A 259 -12.03 -5.03 -17.12
C PRO A 259 -10.72 -4.28 -16.89
N ASN A 260 -9.72 -4.60 -17.71
CA ASN A 260 -8.57 -3.73 -17.94
C ASN A 260 -9.03 -2.49 -18.71
N VAL A 261 -8.69 -1.30 -18.24
CA VAL A 261 -9.11 -0.02 -18.86
C VAL A 261 -8.05 0.62 -19.76
N CYS A 262 -6.91 -0.04 -19.91
CA CYS A 262 -5.77 0.37 -20.73
C CYS A 262 -5.38 -0.78 -21.66
N HIS A 263 -5.37 -0.54 -22.98
CA HIS A 263 -5.08 -1.53 -24.01
C HIS A 263 -4.08 -1.00 -25.03
#